data_AF-A0A2D5IGX7-F1
#
_entry.id   AF-A0A2D5IGX7-F1
#
_cell.length_a   1.000
_cell.length_b   1.000
_cell.length_c   1.000
_cell.angle_alpha   90.00
_cell.angle_beta   90.00
_cell.angle_gamma   90.00
#
_symmetry.space_group_name_H-M   'P 1'
#
loop_
_entity.id
_entity.type
_entity.pdbx_description
1 polymer ?
#
loop_
_entity_poly.entity_id
_entity_poly.type
_entity_poly.pdbx_seq_one_letter_code
_entity_poly.pdbx_strand_id
1 'polypeptide(L)'
;MEPITTALAAVSAASSAISFIKARVNDVQSVSELSGQISTLFSAQKVLNDKRNEQAGVGDVSFKGSIDAVLEAKKLNEQMVEISQLINMRFPKPADQPSTWQEILNHHNEALRQQKAARQAAMREKARKSQELEDTLKTCALVAFVCVVAITLLIFMFAAIANSAEEIVL
;
A
#
# COMPACT_ATOMS: atom_id res chain seq x y z
N MET A 1 -14.75 -3.88 8.41
CA MET A 1 -15.95 -3.46 7.66
C MET A 1 -16.09 -4.37 6.45
N GLU A 2 -17.27 -4.93 6.23
CA GLU A 2 -17.49 -5.90 5.15
C GLU A 2 -17.27 -5.27 3.75
N PRO A 3 -16.79 -6.04 2.76
CA PRO A 3 -16.46 -5.52 1.41
C PRO A 3 -17.67 -4.94 0.66
N ILE A 4 -18.90 -5.26 1.07
CA ILE A 4 -20.13 -4.69 0.49
C ILE A 4 -20.35 -3.25 0.98
N THR A 5 -20.20 -3.00 2.28
CA THR A 5 -20.35 -1.67 2.88
C THR A 5 -19.32 -0.68 2.32
N THR A 6 -18.08 -1.11 2.11
CA THR A 6 -17.01 -0.27 1.54
C THR A 6 -17.31 0.16 0.11
N ALA A 7 -17.84 -0.73 -0.72
CA ALA A 7 -18.22 -0.40 -2.10
C ALA A 7 -19.44 0.52 -2.17
N LEU A 8 -20.46 0.29 -1.33
CA LEU A 8 -21.62 1.16 -1.26
C LEU A 8 -21.24 2.57 -0.80
N ALA A 9 -20.37 2.68 0.21
CA ALA A 9 -19.83 3.95 0.65
C ALA A 9 -19.04 4.67 -0.47
N ALA A 10 -18.23 3.93 -1.24
CA ALA A 10 -17.51 4.47 -2.38
C ALA A 10 -18.46 5.00 -3.47
N VAL A 11 -19.51 4.25 -3.82
CA VAL A 11 -20.51 4.68 -4.82
C VAL A 11 -21.27 5.92 -4.33
N SER A 12 -21.65 5.98 -3.05
CA SER A 12 -22.33 7.13 -2.46
C SER A 12 -21.46 8.39 -2.46
N ALA A 13 -20.19 8.24 -2.05
CA ALA A 13 -19.22 9.32 -2.08
C ALA A 13 -18.96 9.81 -3.52
N ALA A 14 -18.81 8.88 -4.48
CA ALA A 14 -18.63 9.21 -5.89
C ALA A 14 -19.86 9.94 -6.46
N SER A 15 -21.07 9.49 -6.15
CA SER A 15 -22.31 10.12 -6.60
C SER A 15 -22.44 11.56 -6.08
N SER A 16 -22.05 11.79 -4.82
CA SER A 16 -22.01 13.11 -4.21
C SER A 16 -20.96 14.01 -4.88
N ALA A 17 -19.77 13.47 -5.15
CA ALA A 17 -18.69 14.17 -5.85
C ALA A 17 -19.07 14.53 -7.30
N ILE A 18 -19.69 13.62 -8.05
CA ILE A 18 -20.20 13.86 -9.42
C ILE A 18 -21.22 14.99 -9.39
N SER A 19 -22.21 14.93 -8.50
CA SER A 19 -23.24 15.96 -8.39
C SER A 19 -22.64 17.32 -8.08
N PHE A 20 -21.68 17.39 -7.16
CA PHE A 20 -20.97 18.62 -6.85
C PHE A 20 -20.20 19.17 -8.05
N ILE A 21 -19.43 18.33 -8.75
CA ILE A 21 -18.67 18.76 -9.93
C ILE A 21 -19.63 19.28 -11.00
N LYS A 22 -20.68 18.53 -11.34
CA LYS A 22 -21.67 18.95 -12.35
C LYS A 22 -22.33 20.28 -11.98
N ALA A 23 -22.65 20.48 -10.71
CA ALA A 23 -23.27 21.72 -10.23
C ALA A 23 -22.32 22.92 -10.20
N ARG A 24 -21.02 22.71 -9.98
CA ARG A 24 -20.06 23.79 -9.68
C ARG A 24 -18.98 24.01 -10.72
N VAL A 25 -18.82 23.10 -11.70
CA VAL A 25 -17.74 23.17 -12.69
C VAL A 25 -17.73 24.50 -13.44
N ASN A 26 -18.89 25.10 -13.71
CA ASN A 26 -18.96 26.39 -14.39
C ASN A 26 -18.61 27.57 -13.48
N ASP A 27 -18.82 27.43 -12.17
CA ASP A 27 -18.70 28.53 -11.20
C ASP A 27 -17.32 28.65 -10.57
N VAL A 28 -16.54 27.56 -10.54
CA VAL A 28 -15.18 27.55 -9.98
C VAL A 28 -14.22 28.36 -10.87
N GLN A 29 -13.23 29.00 -10.24
CA GLN A 29 -12.20 29.77 -10.95
C GLN A 29 -11.05 28.89 -11.41
N SER A 30 -10.80 27.79 -10.69
CA SER A 30 -9.70 26.87 -10.94
C SER A 30 -10.12 25.41 -10.79
N VAL A 31 -9.51 24.52 -11.57
CA VAL A 31 -9.76 23.07 -11.44
C VAL A 31 -9.31 22.51 -10.08
N SER A 32 -8.37 23.19 -9.39
CA SER A 32 -7.93 22.84 -8.03
C SER A 32 -9.06 22.91 -7.01
N GLU A 33 -10.07 23.75 -7.21
CA GLU A 33 -11.25 23.81 -6.32
C GLU A 33 -12.11 22.53 -6.39
N LEU A 34 -11.97 21.74 -7.47
CA LEU A 34 -12.64 20.45 -7.65
C LEU A 34 -11.75 19.26 -7.25
N SER A 35 -10.51 19.51 -6.81
CA SER A 35 -9.50 18.47 -6.57
C SER A 35 -9.95 17.43 -5.53
N GLY A 36 -10.63 17.85 -4.47
CA GLY A 36 -11.14 16.94 -3.43
C GLY A 36 -12.18 15.96 -3.99
N GLN A 37 -13.11 16.45 -4.82
CA GLN A 37 -14.13 15.64 -5.45
C GLN A 37 -13.52 14.71 -6.50
N ILE A 38 -12.60 15.20 -7.32
CA ILE A 38 -11.87 14.38 -8.30
C ILE A 38 -11.08 13.27 -7.59
N SER A 39 -10.40 13.57 -6.49
CA SER A 39 -9.71 12.57 -5.67
C SER A 39 -10.66 11.53 -5.09
N THR A 40 -11.88 11.96 -4.71
CA THR A 40 -12.94 11.05 -4.26
C THR A 40 -13.37 10.10 -5.37
N LEU A 41 -13.48 10.58 -6.62
CA LEU A 41 -13.79 9.73 -7.78
C LEU A 41 -12.70 8.70 -8.04
N PHE A 42 -11.42 9.08 -8.04
CA PHE A 42 -10.32 8.14 -8.22
C PHE A 42 -10.27 7.09 -7.11
N SER A 43 -10.52 7.50 -5.87
CA SER A 43 -10.57 6.58 -4.72
C SER A 43 -11.72 5.58 -4.84
N ALA A 44 -12.90 6.05 -5.23
CA ALA A 44 -14.06 5.18 -5.45
C ALA A 44 -13.84 4.21 -6.61
N GLN A 45 -13.25 4.69 -7.72
CA GLN A 45 -12.88 3.86 -8.87
C GLN A 45 -11.90 2.75 -8.46
N LYS A 46 -10.90 3.09 -7.63
CA LYS A 46 -9.96 2.11 -7.08
C LYS A 46 -10.69 1.05 -6.24
N VAL A 47 -11.55 1.46 -5.30
CA VAL A 47 -12.30 0.53 -4.44
C VAL A 47 -13.17 -0.43 -5.27
N LEU A 48 -13.87 0.09 -6.28
CA LEU A 48 -14.71 -0.73 -7.16
C LEU A 48 -13.89 -1.70 -8.02
N ASN A 49 -12.75 -1.25 -8.54
CA ASN A 49 -11.83 -2.10 -9.30
C ASN A 49 -11.22 -3.21 -8.43
N ASP A 50 -10.80 -2.88 -7.21
CA ASP A 50 -10.27 -3.86 -6.25
C ASP A 50 -11.33 -4.91 -5.93
N LYS A 51 -12.56 -4.49 -5.64
CA LYS A 51 -13.67 -5.40 -5.37
C LYS A 51 -14.00 -6.29 -6.57
N ARG A 52 -14.02 -5.72 -7.77
CA ARG A 52 -14.23 -6.50 -9.01
C ARG A 52 -13.14 -7.57 -9.17
N ASN A 53 -11.89 -7.24 -8.86
CA ASN A 53 -10.76 -8.17 -8.95
C ASN A 53 -10.83 -9.25 -7.85
N GLU A 54 -11.22 -8.90 -6.63
CA GLU A 54 -11.47 -9.86 -5.54
C GLU A 54 -12.57 -10.86 -5.92
N GLN A 55 -13.67 -10.38 -6.51
CA GLN A 55 -14.79 -11.23 -6.91
C GLN A 55 -14.49 -12.11 -8.12
N ALA A 56 -13.52 -11.74 -8.96
CA ALA A 56 -13.07 -12.57 -10.08
C ALA A 56 -12.17 -13.74 -9.63
N GLY A 57 -11.54 -13.65 -8.47
CA GLY A 57 -10.60 -14.65 -7.95
C GLY A 57 -11.20 -15.69 -6.99
N VAL A 58 -12.42 -15.46 -6.49
CA VAL A 58 -13.06 -16.34 -5.49
C VAL A 58 -14.26 -17.04 -6.14
N GLY A 59 -14.16 -18.36 -6.33
CA GLY A 59 -15.15 -19.17 -7.06
C GLY A 59 -16.54 -19.30 -6.43
N ASP A 60 -16.82 -18.60 -5.32
CA ASP A 60 -18.04 -18.75 -4.53
C ASP A 60 -18.65 -17.39 -4.11
N VAL A 61 -18.40 -16.33 -4.88
CA VAL A 61 -19.13 -15.06 -4.69
C VAL A 61 -20.50 -15.16 -5.35
N SER A 62 -21.56 -14.76 -4.63
CA SER A 62 -22.91 -14.73 -5.18
C SER A 62 -22.94 -14.01 -6.54
N PHE A 63 -23.47 -14.67 -7.56
CA PHE A 63 -23.52 -14.19 -8.95
C PHE A 63 -24.10 -12.77 -9.07
N LYS A 64 -25.05 -12.42 -8.19
CA LYS A 64 -25.64 -11.07 -8.13
C LYS A 64 -24.63 -10.02 -7.64
N GLY A 65 -23.85 -10.32 -6.61
CA GLY A 65 -22.88 -9.37 -6.03
C GLY A 65 -21.70 -9.08 -6.94
N SER A 66 -21.31 -10.02 -7.81
CA SER A 66 -20.27 -9.82 -8.81
C SER A 66 -20.76 -8.95 -9.99
N ILE A 67 -22.00 -9.16 -10.44
CA ILE A 67 -22.64 -8.31 -11.46
C ILE A 67 -22.80 -6.88 -10.96
N ASP A 68 -23.30 -6.70 -9.73
CA ASP A 68 -23.53 -5.37 -9.14
C ASP A 68 -22.22 -4.57 -9.07
N ALA A 69 -21.09 -5.17 -8.69
CA ALA A 69 -19.79 -4.48 -8.64
C ALA A 69 -19.25 -4.11 -10.03
N VAL A 70 -19.40 -5.01 -11.02
CA VAL A 70 -19.00 -4.74 -12.41
C VAL A 70 -19.82 -3.60 -13.00
N LEU A 71 -21.13 -3.59 -12.76
CA LEU A 71 -22.04 -2.57 -13.26
C LEU A 71 -21.75 -1.20 -12.65
N GLU A 72 -21.55 -1.13 -11.32
CA GLU A 72 -21.20 0.13 -10.65
C GLU A 72 -19.83 0.66 -11.11
N ALA A 73 -18.83 -0.21 -11.30
CA ALA A 73 -17.54 0.19 -11.85
C ALA A 73 -17.67 0.76 -13.26
N LYS A 74 -18.47 0.11 -14.13
CA LYS A 74 -18.72 0.59 -15.50
C LYS A 74 -19.45 1.93 -15.50
N LYS A 75 -20.50 2.06 -14.69
CA LYS A 75 -21.27 3.29 -14.53
C LYS A 75 -20.40 4.45 -14.04
N LEU A 76 -19.55 4.21 -13.04
CA LEU A 76 -18.61 5.23 -12.57
C LEU A 76 -17.63 5.65 -13.67
N ASN A 77 -17.08 4.70 -14.45
CA ASN A 77 -16.17 5.01 -15.55
C ASN A 77 -16.84 5.87 -16.63
N GLU A 78 -18.10 5.58 -16.99
CA GLU A 78 -18.87 6.39 -17.93
C GLU A 78 -19.07 7.82 -17.40
N GLN A 79 -19.44 7.94 -16.12
CA GLN A 79 -19.58 9.25 -15.48
C GLN A 79 -18.24 10.00 -15.41
N MET A 80 -17.12 9.31 -15.18
CA MET A 80 -15.79 9.94 -15.20
C MET A 80 -15.43 10.47 -16.58
N VAL A 81 -15.82 9.78 -17.66
CA VAL A 81 -15.65 10.31 -19.03
C VAL A 81 -16.49 11.57 -19.23
N GLU A 82 -17.73 11.58 -18.77
CA GLU A 82 -18.59 12.78 -18.84
C GLU A 82 -17.97 13.95 -18.05
N ILE A 83 -17.51 13.71 -16.81
CA ILE A 83 -16.81 14.70 -15.99
C ILE A 83 -15.53 15.20 -16.69
N SER A 84 -14.78 14.32 -17.35
CA SER A 84 -13.58 14.72 -18.09
C SER A 84 -13.89 15.71 -19.21
N GLN A 85 -14.99 15.50 -19.92
CA GLN A 85 -15.44 16.40 -20.98
C GLN A 85 -15.88 17.74 -20.40
N LEU A 86 -16.66 17.74 -19.32
CA LEU A 86 -17.07 18.97 -18.63
C LEU A 86 -15.87 19.80 -18.16
N ILE A 87 -14.88 19.17 -17.55
CA ILE A 87 -13.65 19.83 -17.09
C ILE A 87 -12.86 20.38 -18.28
N ASN A 88 -12.68 19.59 -19.34
CA ASN A 88 -11.92 20.02 -20.52
C ASN A 88 -12.61 21.16 -21.29
N MET A 89 -13.94 21.16 -21.37
CA MET A 89 -14.71 22.25 -21.96
C MET A 89 -14.61 23.54 -21.13
N ARG A 90 -14.63 23.41 -19.79
CA ARG A 90 -14.52 24.57 -18.88
C ARG A 90 -13.12 25.16 -18.83
N PHE A 91 -12.11 24.30 -18.87
CA PHE A 91 -10.70 24.64 -18.77
C PHE A 91 -9.97 24.14 -20.02
N PRO A 92 -10.21 24.77 -21.19
CA PRO A 92 -9.57 24.36 -22.43
C PRO A 92 -8.07 24.62 -22.36
N LYS A 93 -7.29 23.67 -22.87
CA LYS A 93 -5.86 23.84 -23.11
C LYS A 93 -5.58 23.88 -24.63
N PRO A 94 -4.47 24.50 -25.04
CA PRO A 94 -4.01 24.45 -26.43
C PRO A 94 -3.91 23.02 -26.97
N ALA A 95 -4.15 22.82 -28.27
CA ALA A 95 -4.20 21.48 -28.88
C ALA A 95 -2.85 20.74 -28.89
N ASP A 96 -1.74 21.47 -28.74
CA ASP A 96 -0.38 20.96 -28.56
C ASP A 96 -0.11 20.48 -27.12
N GLN A 97 -1.02 20.74 -26.18
CA GLN A 97 -0.90 20.37 -24.78
C GLN A 97 -1.89 19.26 -24.40
N PRO A 98 -1.53 18.40 -23.43
CA PRO A 98 -2.49 17.46 -22.86
C PRO A 98 -3.68 18.23 -22.28
N SER A 99 -4.89 17.69 -22.43
CA SER A 99 -6.08 18.29 -21.82
C SER A 99 -5.95 18.41 -20.30
N THR A 100 -6.66 19.36 -19.69
CA THR A 100 -6.66 19.55 -18.23
C THR A 100 -6.92 18.24 -17.49
N TRP A 101 -7.87 17.44 -17.97
CA TRP A 101 -8.13 16.11 -17.40
C TRP A 101 -6.95 15.15 -17.56
N GLN A 102 -6.29 15.14 -18.71
CA GLN A 102 -5.13 14.29 -18.95
C GLN A 102 -3.96 14.64 -18.01
N GLU A 103 -3.74 15.93 -17.73
CA GLU A 103 -2.73 16.34 -16.76
C GLU A 103 -3.05 15.85 -15.35
N ILE A 104 -4.31 15.97 -14.93
CA ILE A 104 -4.78 15.45 -13.65
C ILE A 104 -4.52 13.94 -13.54
N LEU A 105 -4.84 13.17 -14.60
CA LEU A 105 -4.55 11.74 -14.65
C LEU A 105 -3.05 11.45 -14.56
N ASN A 106 -2.22 12.20 -15.28
CA ASN A 106 -0.78 12.03 -15.26
C ASN A 106 -0.21 12.28 -13.85
N HIS A 107 -0.62 13.37 -13.19
CA HIS A 107 -0.21 13.68 -11.81
C HIS A 107 -0.69 12.60 -10.82
N HIS A 108 -1.93 12.13 -10.96
CA HIS A 108 -2.47 11.08 -10.11
C HIS A 108 -1.69 9.76 -10.27
N ASN A 109 -1.44 9.35 -11.52
CA ASN A 109 -0.68 8.13 -11.83
C ASN A 109 0.76 8.23 -11.35
N GLU A 110 1.39 9.40 -11.48
CA GLU A 110 2.73 9.65 -10.96
C GLU A 110 2.77 9.53 -9.44
N ALA A 111 1.82 10.17 -8.74
CA ALA A 111 1.71 10.07 -7.29
C ALA A 111 1.49 8.62 -6.84
N LEU A 112 0.65 7.85 -7.55
CA LEU A 112 0.42 6.44 -7.25
C LEU A 112 1.68 5.59 -7.46
N ARG A 113 2.44 5.85 -8.54
CA ARG A 113 3.72 5.18 -8.82
C ARG A 113 4.75 5.46 -7.72
N GLN A 114 4.86 6.71 -7.30
CA GLN A 114 5.76 7.13 -6.22
C GLN A 114 5.38 6.48 -4.89
N GLN A 115 4.09 6.46 -4.53
CA GLN A 115 3.62 5.77 -3.33
C GLN A 115 3.92 4.26 -3.37
N LYS A 116 3.71 3.62 -4.52
CA LYS A 116 4.02 2.19 -4.70
C LYS A 116 5.52 1.93 -4.56
N ALA A 117 6.36 2.76 -5.18
CA ALA A 117 7.82 2.66 -5.07
C ALA A 117 8.30 2.88 -3.63
N ALA A 118 7.79 3.89 -2.93
CA ALA A 118 8.11 4.16 -1.53
C ALA A 118 7.69 3.01 -0.62
N ARG A 119 6.51 2.42 -0.83
CA ARG A 119 6.05 1.24 -0.08
C ARG A 119 6.95 0.03 -0.33
N GLN A 120 7.36 -0.21 -1.56
CA GLN A 120 8.28 -1.31 -1.88
C GLN A 120 9.67 -1.09 -1.28
N ALA A 121 10.20 0.14 -1.32
CA ALA A 121 11.46 0.49 -0.68
C ALA A 121 11.41 0.28 0.85
N ALA A 122 10.35 0.78 1.50
CA ALA A 122 10.14 0.58 2.93
C ALA A 122 10.01 -0.90 3.32
N MET A 123 9.35 -1.73 2.50
CA MET A 123 9.28 -3.18 2.72
C MET A 123 10.65 -3.84 2.61
N ARG A 124 11.46 -3.45 1.62
CA ARG A 124 12.84 -3.95 1.46
C ARG A 124 13.74 -3.53 2.61
N GLU A 125 13.62 -2.30 3.11
CA GLU A 125 14.37 -1.83 4.27
C GLU A 125 13.98 -2.55 5.55
N LYS A 126 12.68 -2.78 5.78
CA LYS A 126 12.22 -3.58 6.92
C LYS A 126 12.76 -5.01 6.87
N ALA A 127 12.74 -5.63 5.69
CA ALA A 127 13.29 -6.98 5.50
C ALA A 127 14.80 -7.04 5.74
N ARG A 128 15.55 -6.01 5.30
CA ARG A 128 17.00 -5.91 5.60
C ARG A 128 17.27 -5.74 7.08
N LYS A 129 16.54 -4.83 7.75
CA LYS A 129 16.68 -4.63 9.21
C LYS A 129 16.36 -5.90 10.00
N SER A 130 15.34 -6.67 9.61
CA SER A 130 15.06 -7.95 10.28
C SER A 130 16.18 -8.97 10.09
N GLN A 131 16.78 -9.03 8.90
CA GLN A 131 17.94 -9.92 8.64
C GLN A 131 19.16 -9.49 9.46
N GLU A 132 19.47 -8.20 9.49
CA GLU A 132 20.58 -7.66 10.30
C GLU A 132 20.40 -7.95 11.80
N LEU A 133 19.18 -7.84 12.32
CA LEU A 133 18.88 -8.18 13.71
C LEU A 133 19.05 -9.67 13.98
N GLU A 134 18.57 -10.54 13.09
CA GLU A 134 18.76 -12.00 13.23
C GLU A 134 20.24 -12.39 13.19
N ASP A 135 21.00 -11.85 12.25
CA ASP A 135 22.42 -12.16 12.09
C ASP A 135 23.24 -11.61 13.26
N THR A 136 22.92 -10.41 13.74
CA THR A 136 23.53 -9.83 14.94
C THR A 136 23.22 -10.69 16.18
N LEU A 137 21.97 -11.11 16.35
CA LEU A 137 21.57 -11.97 17.48
C LEU A 137 22.26 -13.33 17.42
N LYS A 138 22.29 -13.99 16.26
CA LYS A 138 22.97 -15.28 16.07
C LYS A 138 24.46 -15.15 16.34
N THR A 139 25.09 -14.08 15.84
CA THR A 139 26.53 -13.83 16.05
C THR A 139 26.83 -13.57 17.52
N CYS A 140 26.07 -12.71 18.20
CA CYS A 140 26.24 -12.46 19.64
C CYS A 140 26.04 -13.73 20.47
N ALA A 141 25.02 -14.53 20.16
CA ALA A 141 24.75 -15.79 20.86
C ALA A 141 25.89 -16.81 20.66
N LEU A 142 26.42 -16.92 19.43
CA LEU A 142 27.54 -17.81 19.13
C LEU A 142 28.82 -17.38 19.84
N VAL A 143 29.15 -16.09 19.83
CA VAL A 143 30.32 -15.56 20.56
C VAL A 143 30.18 -15.80 22.05
N ALA A 144 29.01 -15.52 22.64
CA ALA A 144 28.76 -15.77 24.05
C ALA A 144 28.90 -17.26 24.40
N PHE A 145 28.37 -18.16 23.57
CA PHE A 145 28.50 -19.60 23.76
C PHE A 145 29.96 -20.07 23.73
N VAL A 146 30.76 -19.60 22.76
CA VAL A 146 32.19 -19.94 22.67
C VAL A 146 32.95 -19.45 23.89
N CYS A 147 32.67 -18.23 24.38
CA CYS A 147 33.28 -17.71 25.60
C CYS A 147 32.95 -18.56 26.83
N VAL A 148 31.69 -18.97 26.98
CA VAL A 148 31.27 -19.83 28.09
C VAL A 148 31.99 -21.18 28.04
N VAL A 149 32.05 -21.82 26.87
CA VAL A 149 32.75 -23.11 26.70
C VAL A 149 34.24 -22.98 26.97
N ALA A 150 34.89 -21.90 26.54
CA ALA A 150 36.30 -21.66 26.83
C ALA A 150 36.55 -21.52 28.34
N ILE A 151 35.70 -20.76 29.05
CA ILE A 151 35.81 -20.57 30.50
C ILE A 151 35.60 -21.89 31.25
N THR A 152 34.59 -22.68 30.88
CA THR A 152 34.33 -23.97 31.53
C THR A 152 35.49 -24.95 31.33
N LEU A 153 36.07 -25.01 30.14
CA LEU A 153 37.25 -25.84 29.85
C LEU A 153 38.47 -25.39 30.67
N LEU A 154 38.69 -24.08 30.81
CA LEU A 154 39.79 -23.57 31.64
C LEU A 154 39.60 -23.93 33.11
N ILE A 155 38.40 -23.72 33.67
CA ILE A 155 38.08 -24.10 35.06
C ILE A 155 38.29 -25.61 35.26
N PHE A 156 37.82 -26.43 34.32
CA PHE A 156 38.00 -27.88 34.38
C PHE A 156 39.47 -28.29 34.33
N MET A 157 40.28 -27.66 33.45
CA MET A 157 41.71 -27.92 33.37
C MET A 157 42.44 -27.55 34.67
N PHE A 158 42.13 -26.40 35.26
CA PHE A 158 42.71 -26.01 36.54
C PHE A 158 42.28 -26.92 37.69
N ALA A 159 41.01 -27.36 37.72
CA ALA A 159 40.53 -28.32 38.71
C ALA A 159 41.18 -29.70 38.55
N ALA A 160 41.38 -30.17 37.31
CA ALA A 160 42.07 -31.43 37.04
C ALA A 160 43.55 -31.40 37.46
N ILE A 161 44.24 -30.28 37.24
CA ILE A 161 45.63 -30.07 37.70
C ILE A 161 45.70 -29.98 39.22
N ALA A 162 44.74 -29.32 39.87
CA ALA A 162 44.68 -29.24 41.33
C ALA A 162 44.46 -30.62 41.98
N ASN A 163 43.56 -31.43 41.43
CA ASN A 163 43.33 -32.80 41.92
C ASN A 163 44.52 -33.73 41.65
N SER A 164 45.20 -33.61 40.51
CA SER A 164 46.39 -34.44 40.23
C SER A 164 47.61 -34.02 41.06
N ALA A 165 47.69 -32.76 41.49
CA ALA A 165 48.71 -32.31 42.43
C ALA A 165 48.47 -32.87 43.85
N GLU A 166 47.22 -33.12 44.25
CA GLU A 166 46.88 -33.72 45.54
C GLU A 166 47.24 -35.22 45.60
N GLU A 167 47.16 -35.94 44.46
CA GLU A 167 47.47 -37.37 44.37
C GLU A 167 48.99 -37.68 44.31
N ILE A 168 49.85 -36.70 43.99
CA ILE A 168 51.32 -36.87 43.93
C ILE A 168 52.01 -36.58 45.28
N VAL A 169 51.31 -35.96 46.24
CA VAL A 169 51.87 -35.54 47.55
C VAL A 169 51.48 -36.50 48.69
N LEU A 170 50.74 -37.58 48.40
CA LEU A 170 50.37 -38.67 49.33
C LEU A 170 51.18 -39.94 49.05
#